data_AF-C5BQD8-F1
#
_entry.id   AF-C5BQD8-F1
#
_cell.length_a   1.000
_cell.length_b   1.000
_cell.length_c   1.000
_cell.angle_alpha   90.00
_cell.angle_beta   90.00
_cell.angle_gamma   90.00
#
_symmetry.space_group_name_H-M   'P 1'
#
loop_
_entity.id
_entity.type
_entity.pdbx_description
1 polymer ?
#
loop_
_entity_poly.entity_id
_entity_poly.type
_entity_poly.pdbx_seq_one_letter_code
_entity_poly.pdbx_strand_id
1 'polypeptide(L)'
;MIWLTLVKLTLVPGLILVATRIAGRFGPVIGGLVTALPLVAGPITLILAWEQGEDFAVESATGTLRGIPAVAVFCLVYSRFAMAEKPWWLAFCAALTGFSAAAAILLAWQSTPLIIYLGGVFIVWLVYRLLPKPNVDIILARVDWRQMLIRMQAAVVLVLAVTAGASRSGPMLSGVLVVFPVATTIMAVFTHRSAGAAAAVLLLRGLVAGFVGLLFFYFSLSFLSSSLGFYVAFVLALVAVIIYQYGYSRVLLRKSV
;
A
#
# COMPACT_ATOMS: atom_id res chain seq x y z
N MET A 1 -12.87 10.15 -22.96
CA MET A 1 -11.64 9.43 -22.58
C MET A 1 -10.54 10.37 -22.07
N ILE A 2 -10.17 11.46 -22.77
CA ILE A 2 -9.10 12.40 -22.32
C ILE A 2 -9.32 13.03 -20.93
N TRP A 3 -10.56 13.39 -20.57
CA TRP A 3 -10.87 13.93 -19.25
C TRP A 3 -10.64 12.94 -18.10
N LEU A 4 -10.95 11.66 -18.31
CA LEU A 4 -10.67 10.59 -17.35
C LEU A 4 -9.16 10.36 -17.20
N THR A 5 -8.40 10.44 -18.30
CA THR A 5 -6.94 10.34 -18.27
C THR A 5 -6.31 11.51 -17.52
N LEU A 6 -6.82 12.73 -17.70
CA LEU A 6 -6.35 13.93 -16.99
C LEU A 6 -6.69 13.90 -15.49
N VAL A 7 -7.88 13.44 -15.11
CA VAL A 7 -8.26 13.23 -13.70
C VAL A 7 -7.38 12.13 -13.08
N LYS A 8 -7.16 11.00 -13.77
CA LYS A 8 -6.20 9.96 -13.36
C LYS A 8 -4.79 10.52 -13.15
N LEU A 9 -4.32 11.38 -14.07
CA LEU A 9 -2.97 11.96 -14.05
C LEU A 9 -2.78 13.03 -12.97
N THR A 10 -3.85 13.66 -12.47
CA THR A 10 -3.73 14.78 -11.52
C THR A 10 -4.15 14.38 -10.12
N LEU A 11 -5.18 13.55 -9.99
CA LEU A 11 -5.76 13.17 -8.71
C LEU A 11 -4.86 12.22 -7.93
N VAL A 12 -4.25 11.22 -8.59
CA VAL A 12 -3.31 10.30 -7.95
C VAL A 12 -2.02 11.02 -7.52
N PRO A 13 -1.33 11.81 -8.37
CA PRO A 13 -0.14 12.54 -7.93
C PRO A 13 -0.46 13.62 -6.89
N GLY A 14 -1.61 14.29 -7.00
CA GLY A 14 -2.07 15.28 -6.02
C GLY A 14 -2.28 14.68 -4.63
N LEU A 15 -2.96 13.53 -4.54
CA LEU A 15 -3.16 12.81 -3.28
C LEU A 15 -1.85 12.25 -2.71
N ILE A 16 -0.95 11.77 -3.57
CA ILE A 16 0.41 11.38 -3.17
C ILE A 16 1.19 12.60 -2.63
N LEU A 17 1.07 13.77 -3.26
CA LEU A 17 1.71 15.01 -2.82
C LEU A 17 1.23 15.45 -1.44
N VAL A 18 -0.09 15.41 -1.21
CA VAL A 18 -0.70 15.71 0.10
C VAL A 18 -0.25 14.70 1.15
N ALA A 19 -0.30 13.41 0.85
CA ALA A 19 0.18 12.35 1.75
C ALA A 19 1.66 12.52 2.08
N THR A 20 2.50 12.85 1.09
CA THR A 20 3.95 13.07 1.26
C THR A 20 4.22 14.31 2.11
N ARG A 21 3.47 15.40 1.93
CA ARG A 21 3.57 16.63 2.73
C ARG A 21 3.17 16.39 4.19
N ILE A 22 2.12 15.60 4.43
CA ILE A 22 1.68 15.20 5.78
C ILE A 22 2.75 14.29 6.40
N ALA A 23 3.21 13.27 5.67
CA ALA A 23 4.26 12.36 6.10
C ALA A 23 5.56 13.08 6.50
N GLY A 24 5.95 14.10 5.73
CA GLY A 24 7.16 14.89 6.00
C GLY A 24 7.11 15.72 7.29
N ARG A 25 5.91 16.03 7.82
CA ARG A 25 5.74 16.79 9.07
C ARG A 25 5.70 15.93 10.34
N PHE A 26 5.33 14.67 10.24
CA PHE A 26 5.04 13.82 11.41
C PHE A 26 6.00 12.63 11.58
N GLY A 27 7.06 12.57 10.77
CA GLY A 27 8.09 11.53 10.83
C GLY A 27 7.70 10.22 10.11
N PRO A 28 8.67 9.30 9.92
CA PRO A 28 8.50 8.16 9.00
C PRO A 28 7.38 7.18 9.38
N VAL A 29 7.15 6.97 10.68
CA VAL A 29 6.11 6.03 11.16
C VAL A 29 4.71 6.56 10.86
N ILE A 30 4.44 7.83 11.14
CA ILE A 30 3.14 8.45 10.83
C ILE A 30 2.98 8.62 9.32
N GLY A 31 4.06 8.92 8.60
CA GLY A 31 4.07 8.94 7.14
C GLY A 31 3.67 7.59 6.54
N GLY A 32 4.20 6.48 7.06
CA GLY A 32 3.78 5.14 6.69
C GLY A 32 2.28 4.90 6.94
N LEU A 33 1.79 5.28 8.12
CA LEU A 33 0.38 5.11 8.49
C LEU A 33 -0.56 5.82 7.52
N VAL A 34 -0.30 7.09 7.23
CA VAL A 34 -1.12 7.92 6.31
C VAL A 34 -1.07 7.35 4.90
N THR A 35 0.07 6.81 4.49
CA THR A 35 0.24 6.17 3.16
C THR A 35 -0.65 4.93 3.00
N ALA A 36 -1.06 4.28 4.09
CA ALA A 36 -1.96 3.13 4.05
C ALA A 36 -3.45 3.49 3.91
N LEU A 37 -3.83 4.78 3.94
CA LEU A 37 -5.20 5.17 3.62
C LEU A 37 -5.55 4.79 2.17
N PRO A 38 -6.83 4.57 1.86
CA PRO A 38 -7.28 4.39 0.48
C PRO A 38 -7.24 5.71 -0.32
N LEU A 39 -6.24 6.56 -0.10
CA LEU A 39 -6.01 7.80 -0.85
C LEU A 39 -5.66 7.50 -2.31
N VAL A 40 -4.91 6.44 -2.57
CA VAL A 40 -4.60 6.00 -3.94
C VAL A 40 -5.55 4.88 -4.35
N ALA A 41 -5.69 3.88 -3.48
CA ALA A 41 -6.45 2.67 -3.77
C ALA A 41 -7.96 2.95 -3.95
N GLY A 42 -8.55 3.86 -3.16
CA GLY A 42 -9.97 4.22 -3.23
C GLY A 42 -10.36 4.86 -4.57
N PRO A 43 -9.70 5.95 -5.02
CA PRO A 43 -9.96 6.53 -6.34
C PRO A 43 -9.77 5.55 -7.50
N ILE A 44 -8.77 4.66 -7.42
CA ILE A 44 -8.59 3.60 -8.42
C ILE A 44 -9.81 2.68 -8.44
N THR A 45 -10.34 2.27 -7.28
CA THR A 45 -11.56 1.46 -7.22
C THR A 45 -12.78 2.17 -7.82
N LEU A 46 -12.95 3.48 -7.57
CA LEU A 46 -14.02 4.28 -8.19
C LEU A 46 -13.90 4.36 -9.72
N ILE A 47 -12.67 4.54 -10.20
CA ILE A 47 -12.37 4.52 -11.64
C ILE A 47 -12.74 3.17 -12.24
N LEU A 48 -12.38 2.06 -11.59
CA LEU A 48 -12.72 0.72 -12.06
C LEU A 48 -14.24 0.50 -12.12
N ALA A 49 -14.98 1.03 -11.13
CA ALA A 49 -16.44 0.98 -11.14
C ALA A 49 -17.04 1.73 -12.33
N TRP A 50 -16.47 2.90 -12.66
CA TRP A 50 -16.90 3.67 -13.82
C TRP A 50 -16.55 2.96 -15.12
N GLU A 51 -15.30 2.48 -15.28
CA GLU A 51 -14.79 1.97 -16.55
C GLU A 51 -15.24 0.54 -16.87
N GLN A 52 -15.42 -0.30 -15.85
CA GLN A 52 -15.71 -1.73 -16.02
C GLN A 52 -16.97 -2.19 -15.29
N GLY A 53 -17.67 -1.28 -14.60
CA GLY A 53 -18.92 -1.56 -13.88
C GLY A 53 -18.70 -1.84 -12.39
N GLU A 54 -19.77 -1.69 -11.62
CA GLU A 54 -19.78 -1.86 -10.16
C GLU A 54 -19.36 -3.28 -9.75
N ASP A 55 -19.86 -4.31 -10.43
CA ASP A 55 -19.53 -5.71 -10.13
C ASP A 55 -18.03 -5.99 -10.29
N PHE A 56 -17.42 -5.45 -11.37
CA PHE A 56 -15.97 -5.55 -11.57
C PHE A 56 -15.21 -4.89 -10.43
N ALA A 57 -15.66 -3.72 -9.97
CA ALA A 57 -15.01 -3.00 -8.88
C ALA A 57 -15.15 -3.71 -7.53
N VAL A 58 -16.28 -4.35 -7.25
CA VAL A 58 -16.50 -5.16 -6.04
C VAL A 58 -15.63 -6.42 -6.07
N GLU A 59 -15.52 -7.09 -7.21
CA GLU A 59 -14.64 -8.25 -7.35
C GLU A 59 -13.17 -7.84 -7.26
N SER A 60 -12.80 -6.72 -7.89
CA SER A 60 -11.48 -6.09 -7.74
C SER A 60 -11.20 -5.70 -6.29
N ALA A 61 -12.17 -5.17 -5.55
CA ALA A 61 -12.01 -4.85 -4.13
C ALA A 61 -11.67 -6.11 -3.30
N THR A 62 -12.25 -7.25 -3.66
CA THR A 62 -11.93 -8.55 -3.04
C THR A 62 -10.51 -9.02 -3.41
N GLY A 63 -10.08 -8.80 -4.65
CA GLY A 63 -8.69 -9.00 -5.07
C GLY A 63 -7.72 -8.12 -4.28
N THR A 64 -8.08 -6.85 -4.06
CA THR A 64 -7.29 -5.92 -3.26
C THR A 64 -7.18 -6.36 -1.80
N LEU A 65 -8.28 -6.84 -1.21
CA LEU A 65 -8.31 -7.41 0.15
C LEU A 65 -7.28 -8.56 0.30
N ARG A 66 -7.16 -9.41 -0.72
CA ARG A 66 -6.16 -10.50 -0.78
C ARG A 66 -4.75 -10.00 -1.07
N GLY A 67 -4.60 -8.87 -1.77
CA GLY A 67 -3.31 -8.29 -2.12
C GLY A 67 -2.62 -7.58 -0.94
N ILE A 68 -3.37 -6.98 -0.02
CA ILE A 68 -2.80 -6.18 1.10
C ILE A 68 -1.83 -7.01 1.98
N PRO A 69 -2.15 -8.24 2.41
CA PRO A 69 -1.21 -9.06 3.17
C PRO A 69 0.05 -9.43 2.37
N ALA A 70 -0.05 -9.57 1.03
CA ALA A 70 1.13 -9.76 0.18
C ALA A 70 2.04 -8.53 0.19
N VAL A 71 1.48 -7.31 0.24
CA VAL A 71 2.27 -6.08 0.42
C VAL A 71 2.92 -6.05 1.81
N ALA A 72 2.27 -6.58 2.85
CA ALA A 72 2.91 -6.72 4.16
C ALA A 72 4.15 -7.64 4.05
N VAL A 73 4.04 -8.78 3.36
CA VAL A 73 5.18 -9.68 3.09
C VAL A 73 6.30 -8.95 2.35
N PHE A 74 5.98 -8.13 1.33
CA PHE A 74 6.95 -7.24 0.67
C PHE A 74 7.71 -6.39 1.69
N CYS A 75 6.99 -5.68 2.56
CA CYS A 75 7.57 -4.82 3.58
C CYS A 75 8.52 -5.58 4.52
N LEU A 76 8.14 -6.80 4.92
CA LEU A 76 8.96 -7.65 5.77
C LEU A 76 10.25 -8.06 5.08
N VAL A 77 10.16 -8.62 3.88
CA VAL A 77 11.33 -9.10 3.14
C VAL A 77 12.28 -7.96 2.83
N TYR A 78 11.77 -6.82 2.35
CA TYR A 78 12.58 -5.64 2.11
C TYR A 78 13.30 -5.19 3.39
N SER A 79 12.57 -5.09 4.50
CA SER A 79 13.13 -4.66 5.79
C SER A 79 14.23 -5.59 6.30
N ARG A 80 14.07 -6.91 6.12
CA ARG A 80 15.08 -7.89 6.55
C ARG A 80 16.34 -7.82 5.71
N PHE A 81 16.21 -7.68 4.40
CA PHE A 81 17.37 -7.50 3.51
C PHE A 81 18.08 -6.17 3.76
N ALA A 82 17.32 -5.10 3.99
CA ALA A 82 17.89 -3.80 4.33
C ALA A 82 18.67 -3.85 5.65
N MET A 83 18.14 -4.50 6.69
CA MET A 83 18.83 -4.69 7.97
C MET A 83 20.03 -5.65 7.90
N ALA A 84 20.06 -6.54 6.91
CA ALA A 84 21.20 -7.41 6.63
C ALA A 84 22.25 -6.73 5.71
N GLU A 85 22.17 -5.41 5.56
CA GLU A 85 23.08 -4.57 4.77
C GLU A 85 23.22 -5.02 3.31
N LYS A 86 22.19 -5.68 2.77
CA LYS A 86 22.15 -6.08 1.35
C LYS A 86 21.87 -4.86 0.49
N PRO A 87 22.39 -4.83 -0.76
CA PRO A 87 22.13 -3.71 -1.65
C PRO A 87 20.63 -3.59 -1.94
N TRP A 88 20.16 -2.34 -2.07
CA TRP A 88 18.73 -2.02 -2.20
C TRP A 88 18.02 -2.75 -3.35
N TRP A 89 18.73 -3.03 -4.46
CA TRP A 89 18.16 -3.74 -5.61
C TRP A 89 17.87 -5.20 -5.28
N LEU A 90 18.74 -5.85 -4.48
CA LEU A 90 18.52 -7.23 -4.04
C LEU A 90 17.38 -7.29 -3.03
N ALA A 91 17.32 -6.32 -2.11
CA ALA A 91 16.20 -6.17 -1.18
C ALA A 91 14.88 -5.96 -1.93
N PHE A 92 14.89 -5.15 -2.99
CA PHE A 92 13.72 -4.92 -3.84
C PHE A 92 13.30 -6.18 -4.62
N CYS A 93 14.23 -6.85 -5.31
CA CYS A 93 13.93 -8.07 -6.06
C CYS A 93 13.40 -9.16 -5.13
N ALA A 94 14.02 -9.39 -3.97
CA ALA A 94 13.56 -10.35 -2.98
C ALA A 94 12.17 -9.99 -2.42
N ALA A 95 11.92 -8.70 -2.16
CA ALA A 95 10.62 -8.25 -1.71
C ALA A 95 9.54 -8.42 -2.77
N LEU A 96 9.86 -8.16 -4.04
CA LEU A 96 8.95 -8.35 -5.16
C LEU A 96 8.64 -9.84 -5.37
N THR A 97 9.62 -10.73 -5.28
CA THR A 97 9.36 -12.18 -5.34
C THR A 97 8.51 -12.64 -4.17
N GLY A 98 8.77 -12.12 -2.96
CA GLY A 98 7.93 -12.39 -1.78
C GLY A 98 6.49 -11.92 -1.95
N PHE A 99 6.29 -10.72 -2.51
CA PHE A 99 4.97 -10.19 -2.86
C PHE A 99 4.27 -11.09 -3.87
N SER A 100 4.90 -11.41 -5.00
CA SER A 100 4.28 -12.20 -6.07
C SER A 100 3.91 -13.60 -5.60
N ALA A 101 4.78 -14.26 -4.82
CA ALA A 101 4.49 -15.57 -4.24
C ALA A 101 3.32 -15.50 -3.24
N ALA A 102 3.33 -14.53 -2.32
CA ALA A 102 2.24 -14.35 -1.36
C ALA A 102 0.91 -14.01 -2.06
N ALA A 103 0.94 -13.12 -3.06
CA ALA A 103 -0.23 -12.76 -3.83
C ALA A 103 -0.81 -13.96 -4.59
N ALA A 104 0.04 -14.79 -5.22
CA ALA A 104 -0.40 -16.00 -5.90
C ALA A 104 -1.08 -16.99 -4.94
N ILE A 105 -0.48 -17.24 -3.76
CA ILE A 105 -1.05 -18.11 -2.73
C ILE A 105 -2.39 -17.57 -2.23
N LEU A 106 -2.46 -16.27 -1.91
CA LEU A 106 -3.67 -15.64 -1.36
C LEU A 106 -4.78 -15.52 -2.41
N LEU A 107 -4.45 -15.34 -3.68
CA LEU A 107 -5.42 -15.39 -4.77
C LEU A 107 -6.00 -16.79 -4.97
N ALA A 108 -5.17 -17.84 -4.85
CA ALA A 108 -5.60 -19.22 -4.93
C ALA A 108 -6.45 -19.64 -3.72
N TRP A 109 -6.34 -18.95 -2.58
CA TRP A 109 -7.13 -19.23 -1.39
C TRP A 109 -8.59 -18.80 -1.55
N GLN A 110 -9.45 -19.77 -1.83
CA GLN A 110 -10.90 -19.56 -1.92
C GLN A 110 -11.53 -19.72 -0.54
N SER A 111 -12.19 -18.67 -0.06
CA SER A 111 -12.85 -18.61 1.25
C SER A 111 -13.85 -17.45 1.29
N THR A 112 -14.64 -17.37 2.35
CA THR A 112 -15.57 -16.24 2.55
C THR A 112 -14.82 -14.92 2.78
N PRO A 113 -15.41 -13.76 2.44
CA PRO A 113 -14.79 -12.45 2.66
C PRO A 113 -14.34 -12.23 4.12
N LEU A 114 -15.11 -12.75 5.09
CA LEU A 114 -14.77 -12.66 6.51
C LEU A 114 -13.50 -13.45 6.85
N ILE A 115 -13.37 -14.68 6.36
CA ILE A 115 -12.17 -15.50 6.59
C ILE A 115 -10.94 -14.86 5.93
N ILE A 116 -11.09 -14.34 4.72
CA ILE A 116 -10.00 -13.62 4.02
C ILE A 116 -9.58 -12.38 4.82
N TYR A 117 -10.54 -11.61 5.32
CA TYR A 117 -10.26 -10.45 6.17
C TYR A 117 -9.51 -10.84 7.46
N LEU A 118 -10.01 -11.83 8.20
CA LEU A 118 -9.39 -12.28 9.45
C LEU A 118 -7.99 -12.86 9.22
N GLY A 119 -7.82 -13.68 8.18
CA GLY A 119 -6.52 -14.20 7.76
C GLY A 119 -5.56 -13.08 7.34
N GLY A 120 -6.05 -12.09 6.60
CA GLY A 120 -5.28 -10.91 6.22
C GLY A 120 -4.82 -10.08 7.43
N VAL A 121 -5.72 -9.83 8.39
CA VAL A 121 -5.38 -9.15 9.66
C VAL A 121 -4.34 -9.95 10.44
N PHE A 122 -4.49 -11.28 10.52
CA PHE A 122 -3.53 -12.15 11.18
C PHE A 122 -2.15 -12.09 10.53
N ILE A 123 -2.07 -12.16 9.20
CA ILE A 123 -0.81 -12.04 8.45
C ILE A 123 -0.18 -10.66 8.67
N VAL A 124 -0.96 -9.58 8.56
CA VAL A 124 -0.47 -8.21 8.81
C VAL A 124 0.06 -8.06 10.24
N TRP A 125 -0.65 -8.62 11.23
CA TRP A 125 -0.21 -8.63 12.62
C TRP A 125 1.09 -9.43 12.80
N LEU A 126 1.18 -10.61 12.21
CA LEU A 126 2.37 -11.47 12.26
C LEU A 126 3.57 -10.76 11.61
N VAL A 127 3.38 -10.17 10.44
CA VAL A 127 4.40 -9.38 9.75
C VAL A 127 4.83 -8.20 10.61
N TYR A 128 3.90 -7.44 11.20
CA TYR A 128 4.22 -6.32 12.07
C TYR A 128 5.07 -6.73 13.30
N ARG A 129 4.79 -7.91 13.87
CA ARG A 129 5.56 -8.53 14.95
C ARG A 129 6.96 -8.92 14.50
N LEU A 130 7.08 -9.47 13.30
CA LEU A 130 8.33 -9.94 12.71
C LEU A 130 9.21 -8.80 12.15
N LEU A 131 8.64 -7.62 11.83
CA LEU A 131 9.43 -6.51 11.34
C LEU A 131 10.55 -6.14 12.34
N PRO A 132 11.78 -5.84 11.88
CA PRO A 132 12.86 -5.38 12.76
C PRO A 132 12.47 -4.09 13.50
N LYS A 133 13.07 -3.86 14.68
CA LYS A 133 12.87 -2.65 15.50
C LYS A 133 14.22 -1.94 15.71
N PRO A 134 14.67 -1.14 14.73
CA PRO A 134 15.90 -0.38 14.90
C PRO A 134 15.71 0.75 15.93
N ASN A 135 16.68 0.92 16.83
CA ASN A 135 16.80 2.07 17.73
C ASN A 135 17.85 3.03 17.15
N VAL A 136 17.42 4.06 16.42
CA VAL A 136 18.34 5.03 15.82
C VAL A 136 17.68 6.42 15.75
N ASP A 137 18.43 7.46 16.11
CA ASP A 137 18.07 8.85 15.86
C ASP A 137 18.24 9.19 14.38
N ILE A 138 17.18 9.69 13.76
CA ILE A 138 17.11 9.84 12.30
C ILE A 138 17.75 11.16 11.89
N ILE A 139 18.90 11.11 11.21
CA ILE A 139 19.49 12.25 10.50
C ILE A 139 19.14 12.11 9.01
N LEU A 140 18.29 13.00 8.49
CA LEU A 140 17.92 13.02 7.06
C LEU A 140 19.08 13.61 6.23
N ALA A 141 19.69 12.82 5.35
CA ALA A 141 20.70 13.34 4.42
C ALA A 141 20.07 14.04 3.20
N ARG A 142 20.73 15.08 2.68
CA ARG A 142 20.32 15.79 1.45
C ARG A 142 20.54 14.90 0.22
N VAL A 143 19.58 14.90 -0.71
CA VAL A 143 19.60 14.05 -1.92
C VAL A 143 20.00 14.84 -3.15
N ASP A 144 20.89 14.27 -3.96
CA ASP A 144 21.39 14.80 -5.23
C ASP A 144 20.43 14.51 -6.42
N TRP A 145 20.26 15.49 -7.32
CA TRP A 145 19.28 15.51 -8.42
C TRP A 145 19.53 14.45 -9.50
N ARG A 146 20.80 14.15 -9.81
CA ARG A 146 21.15 13.10 -10.81
C ARG A 146 20.73 11.71 -10.36
N GLN A 147 20.81 11.44 -9.06
CA GLN A 147 20.33 10.19 -8.48
C GLN A 147 18.79 10.12 -8.50
N MET A 148 18.09 11.25 -8.46
CA MET A 148 16.63 11.33 -8.53
C MET A 148 16.07 11.01 -9.93
N LEU A 149 16.77 11.44 -10.99
CA LEU A 149 16.40 11.14 -12.38
C LEU A 149 16.50 9.65 -12.73
N ILE A 150 17.59 8.98 -12.35
CA ILE A 150 17.76 7.53 -12.57
C ILE A 150 16.70 6.74 -11.79
N ARG A 151 16.30 7.22 -10.61
CA ARG A 151 15.21 6.64 -9.79
C ARG A 151 13.85 6.76 -10.48
N MET A 152 13.56 7.91 -11.11
CA MET A 152 12.32 8.11 -11.86
C MET A 152 12.23 7.18 -13.06
N GLN A 153 13.33 6.99 -13.80
CA GLN A 153 13.36 6.07 -14.94
C GLN A 153 13.14 4.61 -14.52
N ALA A 154 13.82 4.13 -13.47
CA ALA A 154 13.63 2.77 -12.98
C ALA A 154 12.21 2.53 -12.44
N ALA A 155 11.62 3.51 -11.75
CA ALA A 155 10.23 3.43 -11.29
C ALA A 155 9.25 3.40 -12.47
N VAL A 156 9.47 4.23 -13.50
CA VAL A 156 8.67 4.21 -14.73
C VAL A 156 8.79 2.86 -15.43
N VAL A 157 9.99 2.29 -15.57
CA VAL A 157 10.18 0.96 -16.18
C VAL A 157 9.46 -0.13 -15.40
N LEU A 158 9.55 -0.12 -14.06
CA LEU A 158 8.84 -1.08 -13.22
C LEU A 158 7.32 -0.94 -13.37
N VAL A 159 6.81 0.29 -13.30
CA VAL A 159 5.39 0.58 -13.50
C VAL A 159 4.94 0.11 -14.87
N LEU A 160 5.66 0.45 -15.93
CA LEU A 160 5.35 0.05 -17.30
C LEU A 160 5.39 -1.48 -17.48
N ALA A 161 6.36 -2.18 -16.89
CA ALA A 161 6.44 -3.63 -16.96
C ALA A 161 5.22 -4.30 -16.28
N VAL A 162 4.81 -3.78 -15.13
CA VAL A 162 3.65 -4.26 -14.38
C VAL A 162 2.35 -3.91 -15.11
N THR A 163 2.21 -2.69 -15.61
CA THR A 163 1.05 -2.22 -16.37
C THR A 163 0.90 -2.95 -17.72
N ALA A 164 2.00 -3.28 -18.39
CA ALA A 164 1.97 -4.08 -19.62
C ALA A 164 1.42 -5.49 -19.36
N GLY A 165 1.87 -6.14 -18.27
CA GLY A 165 1.34 -7.44 -17.83
C GLY A 165 -0.12 -7.37 -17.36
N ALA A 166 -0.55 -6.22 -16.84
CA ALA A 166 -1.90 -6.00 -16.32
C ALA A 166 -3.00 -5.94 -17.39
N SER A 167 -2.67 -5.60 -18.63
CA SER A 167 -3.63 -5.30 -19.71
C SER A 167 -4.56 -6.45 -20.13
N ARG A 168 -4.35 -7.67 -19.62
CA ARG A 168 -5.19 -8.87 -19.85
C ARG A 168 -5.76 -9.47 -18.55
N SER A 169 -5.81 -8.69 -17.47
CA SER A 169 -6.14 -9.18 -16.12
C SER A 169 -7.64 -9.22 -15.86
N GLY A 170 -8.12 -10.30 -15.23
CA GLY A 170 -9.45 -10.34 -14.63
C GLY A 170 -9.58 -9.41 -13.40
N PRO A 171 -10.79 -9.28 -12.82
CA PRO A 171 -11.07 -8.35 -11.72
C PRO A 171 -10.19 -8.59 -10.49
N MET A 172 -10.01 -9.86 -10.07
CA MET A 172 -9.16 -10.23 -8.93
C MET A 172 -7.70 -9.79 -9.07
N LEU A 173 -7.11 -9.98 -10.25
CA LEU A 173 -5.73 -9.56 -10.53
C LEU A 173 -5.64 -8.02 -10.60
N SER A 174 -6.65 -7.36 -11.17
CA SER A 174 -6.77 -5.91 -11.16
C SER A 174 -6.77 -5.37 -9.72
N GLY A 175 -7.46 -6.05 -8.80
CA GLY A 175 -7.44 -5.76 -7.37
C GLY A 175 -6.06 -5.83 -6.73
N VAL A 176 -5.33 -6.92 -6.96
CA VAL A 176 -3.94 -7.04 -6.47
C VAL A 176 -3.05 -5.95 -7.04
N LEU A 177 -3.29 -5.54 -8.28
CA LEU A 177 -2.54 -4.46 -8.93
C LEU A 177 -2.85 -3.08 -8.34
N VAL A 178 -4.05 -2.85 -7.80
CA VAL A 178 -4.39 -1.60 -7.07
C VAL A 178 -3.42 -1.37 -5.90
N VAL A 179 -3.02 -2.44 -5.21
CA VAL A 179 -2.09 -2.38 -4.07
C VAL A 179 -0.68 -2.82 -4.45
N PHE A 180 -0.36 -2.92 -5.74
CA PHE A 180 0.99 -3.26 -6.15
C PHE A 180 1.99 -2.29 -5.50
N PRO A 181 3.12 -2.77 -4.95
CA PRO A 181 3.97 -1.99 -4.06
C PRO A 181 4.83 -0.93 -4.77
N VAL A 182 4.32 -0.22 -5.78
CA VAL A 182 5.05 0.87 -6.47
C VAL A 182 5.40 1.97 -5.48
N ALA A 183 4.39 2.57 -4.84
CA ALA A 183 4.59 3.68 -3.90
C ALA A 183 5.42 3.22 -2.70
N THR A 184 5.15 2.03 -2.18
CA THR A 184 5.92 1.40 -1.11
C THR A 184 7.39 1.24 -1.50
N THR A 185 7.68 0.76 -2.71
CA THR A 185 9.05 0.62 -3.22
C THR A 185 9.74 1.97 -3.31
N ILE A 186 9.09 2.97 -3.91
CA ILE A 186 9.66 4.31 -4.07
C ILE A 186 10.02 4.89 -2.70
N MET A 187 9.09 4.84 -1.74
CA MET A 187 9.31 5.35 -0.39
C MET A 187 10.39 4.57 0.36
N ALA A 188 10.36 3.24 0.27
CA ALA A 188 11.33 2.37 0.95
C ALA A 188 12.75 2.53 0.40
N VAL A 189 12.92 2.52 -0.93
CA VAL A 189 14.23 2.69 -1.58
C VAL A 189 14.75 4.11 -1.38
N PHE A 190 13.89 5.13 -1.52
CA PHE A 190 14.30 6.51 -1.31
C PHE A 190 14.75 6.72 0.14
N THR A 191 13.94 6.32 1.11
CA THR A 191 14.25 6.46 2.54
C THR A 191 15.48 5.64 2.92
N HIS A 192 15.63 4.43 2.38
CA HIS A 192 16.82 3.60 2.62
C HIS A 192 18.09 4.30 2.11
N ARG A 193 18.04 4.93 0.93
CA ARG A 193 19.20 5.63 0.37
C ARG A 193 19.47 7.01 0.98
N SER A 194 18.46 7.71 1.48
CA SER A 194 18.61 9.08 2.01
C SER A 194 18.79 9.12 3.52
N ALA A 195 18.22 8.17 4.26
CA ALA A 195 18.18 8.16 5.72
C ALA A 195 18.59 6.81 6.33
N GLY A 196 19.04 5.86 5.50
CA GLY A 196 19.54 4.56 5.93
C GLY A 196 18.46 3.49 6.11
N ALA A 197 18.91 2.24 6.32
CA ALA A 197 18.03 1.07 6.45
C ALA A 197 17.04 1.21 7.61
N ALA A 198 17.50 1.74 8.75
CA ALA A 198 16.67 1.92 9.94
C ALA A 198 15.44 2.82 9.68
N ALA A 199 15.64 3.96 9.00
CA ALA A 199 14.54 4.87 8.66
C ALA A 199 13.54 4.22 7.69
N ALA A 200 14.02 3.45 6.71
CA ALA A 200 13.15 2.72 5.79
C ALA A 200 12.32 1.66 6.52
N VAL A 201 12.92 0.93 7.47
CA VAL A 201 12.19 -0.05 8.29
C VAL A 201 11.12 0.65 9.14
N LEU A 202 11.42 1.78 9.77
CA LEU A 202 10.41 2.53 10.55
C LEU A 202 9.24 3.01 9.69
N LEU A 203 9.51 3.48 8.47
CA LEU A 203 8.47 3.82 7.50
C LEU A 203 7.60 2.61 7.15
N LEU A 204 8.22 1.48 6.83
CA LEU A 204 7.53 0.24 6.47
C LEU A 204 6.73 -0.34 7.64
N ARG A 205 7.22 -0.21 8.88
CA ARG A 205 6.45 -0.55 10.09
C ARG A 205 5.19 0.30 10.21
N GLY A 206 5.29 1.61 10.00
CA GLY A 206 4.14 2.51 9.99
C GLY A 206 3.11 2.14 8.93
N LEU A 207 3.59 1.81 7.73
CA LEU A 207 2.75 1.36 6.61
C LEU A 207 2.01 0.06 6.93
N VAL A 208 2.71 -0.96 7.43
CA VAL A 208 2.10 -2.24 7.81
C VAL A 208 1.09 -2.07 8.94
N ALA A 209 1.34 -1.19 9.91
CA ALA A 209 0.36 -0.86 10.95
C ALA A 209 -0.92 -0.26 10.35
N GLY A 210 -0.80 0.57 9.32
CA GLY A 210 -1.94 1.17 8.63
C GLY A 210 -2.76 0.20 7.76
N PHE A 211 -2.20 -0.94 7.35
CA PHE A 211 -2.90 -1.93 6.51
C PHE A 211 -4.12 -2.55 7.17
N VAL A 212 -4.23 -2.56 8.50
CA VAL A 212 -5.44 -3.03 9.18
C VAL A 212 -6.66 -2.17 8.80
N GLY A 213 -6.47 -0.85 8.71
CA GLY A 213 -7.53 0.06 8.24
C GLY A 213 -7.88 -0.17 6.78
N LEU A 214 -6.88 -0.39 5.93
CA LEU A 214 -7.09 -0.66 4.50
C LEU A 214 -7.82 -2.00 4.26
N LEU A 215 -7.47 -3.04 5.01
CA LEU A 215 -8.18 -4.32 5.02
C LEU A 215 -9.64 -4.13 5.42
N PHE A 216 -9.89 -3.36 6.47
CA PHE A 216 -11.24 -3.06 6.91
C PHE A 216 -12.05 -2.32 5.85
N PHE A 217 -11.46 -1.31 5.19
CA PHE A 217 -12.08 -0.60 4.07
C PHE A 217 -12.53 -1.56 2.96
N TYR A 218 -11.63 -2.40 2.45
CA TYR A 218 -11.93 -3.31 1.34
C TYR A 218 -12.87 -4.45 1.74
N PHE A 219 -12.81 -4.91 3.00
CA PHE A 219 -13.79 -5.86 3.54
C PHE A 219 -15.18 -5.23 3.63
N SER A 220 -15.31 -4.04 4.21
CA SER A 220 -16.58 -3.32 4.31
C SER A 220 -17.17 -3.01 2.94
N LEU A 221 -16.35 -2.60 1.97
CA LEU A 221 -16.78 -2.38 0.60
C LEU A 221 -17.36 -3.67 -0.01
N SER A 222 -16.57 -4.76 -0.02
CA SER A 222 -17.00 -6.05 -0.57
C SER A 222 -18.28 -6.60 0.10
N PHE A 223 -18.38 -6.47 1.42
CA PHE A 223 -19.53 -6.96 2.19
C PHE A 223 -20.79 -6.12 1.99
N LEU A 224 -20.69 -4.80 2.14
CA LEU A 224 -21.83 -3.88 2.09
C LEU A 224 -22.34 -3.64 0.67
N SER A 225 -21.51 -3.83 -0.37
CA SER A 225 -21.95 -3.60 -1.76
C SER A 225 -23.12 -4.49 -2.16
N SER A 226 -23.22 -5.71 -1.61
CA SER A 226 -24.33 -6.63 -1.90
C SER A 226 -25.70 -6.15 -1.39
N SER A 227 -25.74 -5.31 -0.36
CA SER A 227 -26.98 -4.85 0.28
C SER A 227 -27.29 -3.37 0.06
N LEU A 228 -26.27 -2.53 -0.09
CA LEU A 228 -26.41 -1.07 -0.18
C LEU A 228 -26.02 -0.49 -1.55
N GLY A 229 -25.52 -1.33 -2.47
CA GLY A 229 -24.91 -0.89 -3.72
C GLY A 229 -23.49 -0.36 -3.53
N PHE A 230 -22.74 -0.23 -4.63
CA PHE A 230 -21.31 0.06 -4.59
C PHE A 230 -20.98 1.44 -3.98
N TYR A 231 -21.63 2.52 -4.45
CA TYR A 231 -21.28 3.87 -4.05
C TYR A 231 -21.56 4.16 -2.56
N VAL A 232 -22.69 3.67 -2.03
CA VAL A 232 -23.02 3.83 -0.61
C VAL A 232 -22.06 3.04 0.26
N ALA A 233 -21.77 1.79 -0.12
CA ALA A 233 -20.77 0.96 0.56
C ALA A 233 -19.38 1.62 0.57
N PHE A 234 -18.98 2.24 -0.54
CA PHE A 234 -17.71 2.95 -0.66
C PHE A 234 -17.61 4.13 0.31
N VAL A 235 -18.63 4.98 0.36
CA VAL A 235 -18.64 6.15 1.26
C VAL A 235 -18.62 5.70 2.72
N LEU A 236 -19.44 4.71 3.09
CA LEU A 236 -19.46 4.18 4.46
C LEU A 236 -18.12 3.56 4.86
N ALA A 237 -17.52 2.75 3.98
CA ALA A 237 -16.20 2.17 4.20
C ALA A 237 -15.14 3.26 4.36
N LEU A 238 -15.18 4.31 3.54
CA LEU A 238 -14.23 5.43 3.59
C LEU A 238 -14.33 6.20 4.92
N VAL A 239 -15.54 6.52 5.36
CA VAL A 239 -15.77 7.17 6.65
C VAL A 239 -15.25 6.29 7.79
N ALA A 240 -15.54 5.00 7.76
CA ALA A 240 -15.18 4.09 8.83
C ALA A 240 -13.64 3.89 8.93
N VAL A 241 -12.93 3.81 7.80
CA VAL A 241 -11.45 3.74 7.84
C VAL A 241 -10.81 5.04 8.30
N ILE A 242 -11.37 6.20 7.94
CA ILE A 242 -10.88 7.51 8.42
C ILE A 242 -11.03 7.58 9.95
N ILE A 243 -12.17 7.17 10.50
CA ILE A 243 -12.42 7.13 11.95
C ILE A 243 -11.43 6.18 12.63
N TYR A 244 -11.28 4.96 12.10
CA TYR A 244 -10.35 3.96 12.63
C TYR A 244 -8.92 4.51 12.67
N GLN A 245 -8.45 5.07 11.56
CA GLN A 245 -7.07 5.51 11.46
C GLN A 245 -6.78 6.78 12.27
N TYR A 246 -7.77 7.69 12.37
CA TYR A 246 -7.71 8.82 13.29
C TYR A 246 -7.60 8.35 14.74
N GLY A 247 -8.45 7.42 15.18
CA GLY A 247 -8.39 6.84 16.52
C GLY A 247 -7.04 6.17 16.82
N TYR A 248 -6.53 5.38 15.87
CA TYR A 248 -5.24 4.71 16.00
C TYR A 248 -4.07 5.71 16.09
N SER A 249 -4.08 6.76 15.27
CA SER A 249 -3.05 7.81 15.30
C SER A 249 -3.00 8.55 16.65
N ARG A 250 -4.16 8.81 17.27
CA ARG A 250 -4.26 9.43 18.60
C ARG A 250 -3.67 8.55 19.70
N VAL A 251 -3.90 7.24 19.64
CA VAL A 251 -3.36 6.27 20.63
C VAL A 251 -1.85 6.16 20.50
N LEU A 252 -1.31 6.16 19.27
CA LEU A 252 0.13 6.15 19.03
C LEU A 252 0.80 7.42 19.54
N LEU A 253 0.25 8.61 19.21
CA LEU A 253 0.78 9.90 19.65
C LEU A 253 0.76 10.06 21.18
N ARG A 254 -0.21 9.45 21.87
CA ARG A 254 -0.26 9.43 23.34
C ARG A 254 0.78 8.53 24.00
N LYS A 255 1.38 7.57 23.28
CA LYS A 255 2.45 6.71 23.80
C LYS A 255 3.85 7.27 23.57
N SER A 256 3.96 8.36 22.82
CA SER A 256 5.22 9.04 22.47
C SER A 256 5.44 10.36 23.21
N VAL A 257 4.54 10.72 24.13
CA VAL A 257 4.66 11.84 25.11
C VAL A 257 4.74 11.21 26.48
#